data_AF-A0A2X1J9S6-F1
#
_entry.id   AF-A0A2X1J9S6-F1
#
_cell.length_a   1.000
_cell.length_b   1.000
_cell.length_c   1.000
_cell.angle_alpha   90.00
_cell.angle_beta   90.00
_cell.angle_gamma   90.00
#
_symmetry.space_group_name_H-M   'P 1'
#
loop_
_entity.id
_entity.type
_entity.pdbx_description
1 polymer ?
#
loop_
_entity_poly.entity_id
_entity_poly.type
_entity_poly.pdbx_seq_one_letter_code
_entity_poly.pdbx_strand_id
1 'polypeptide(L)'
;MEQQLNLAVDRVMTEGGIADRELAALALKQASGDNVEAIFLLRAYRTTLAKLAVSEPLDTTGMRLERRISAVYKDIPGGQLLGPNLRLHPSPARFYPAGKRRSADADHRRQRTTAVAARFQPAGASGAGEVLKRDSGAQPDDITRTPPVYPCSRSSRLQQLMRGDEGYLLALAYSTQRGYGRNHPFAGEIRSGYIDVSIVPEELGFAVNVGELLDDRV
;
A
#
# COMPACT_ATOMS: atom_id res chain seq x y z
N MET A 1 -0.51 20.03 -5.52
CA MET A 1 -1.48 19.08 -4.92
C MET A 1 -0.75 17.87 -4.36
N GLU A 2 0.13 17.24 -5.13
CA GLU A 2 0.94 16.07 -4.74
C GLU A 2 1.53 16.12 -3.32
N GLN A 3 2.19 17.22 -2.94
CA GLN A 3 2.83 17.36 -1.61
C GLN A 3 1.86 17.70 -0.45
N GLN A 4 0.68 18.26 -0.74
CA GLN A 4 -0.25 18.76 0.29
C GLN A 4 -1.48 17.86 0.49
N LEU A 5 -1.87 17.13 -0.55
CA LEU A 5 -3.02 16.21 -0.58
C LEU A 5 -2.53 14.78 -0.89
N ASN A 6 -1.41 14.39 -0.27
CA ASN A 6 -0.76 13.10 -0.53
C ASN A 6 -1.69 11.90 -0.33
N LEU A 7 -2.53 11.87 0.71
CA LEU A 7 -3.45 10.77 0.97
C LEU A 7 -4.50 10.59 -0.14
N ALA A 8 -4.98 11.70 -0.74
CA ALA A 8 -5.89 11.63 -1.87
C ALA A 8 -5.17 11.08 -3.12
N VAL A 9 -3.92 11.48 -3.32
CA VAL A 9 -3.07 10.97 -4.41
C VAL A 9 -2.85 9.47 -4.24
N ASP A 10 -2.59 8.99 -3.02
CA ASP A 10 -2.35 7.57 -2.72
C ASP A 10 -3.59 6.71 -3.04
N ARG A 11 -4.79 7.20 -2.69
CA ARG A 11 -6.05 6.54 -3.06
C ARG A 11 -6.24 6.48 -4.58
N VAL A 12 -6.02 7.60 -5.27
CA VAL A 12 -6.17 7.67 -6.74
C VAL A 12 -5.17 6.76 -7.45
N MET A 13 -3.92 6.68 -7.00
CA MET A 13 -2.94 5.73 -7.55
C MET A 13 -3.39 4.27 -7.36
N THR A 14 -3.86 3.93 -6.17
CA THR A 14 -4.25 2.57 -5.78
C THR A 14 -5.46 2.07 -6.58
N GLU A 15 -6.58 2.80 -6.52
CA GLU A 15 -7.81 2.42 -7.23
C GLU A 15 -7.70 2.67 -8.75
N GLY A 16 -6.89 3.65 -9.14
CA GLY A 16 -6.58 4.01 -10.53
C GLY A 16 -5.68 3.00 -11.24
N GLY A 17 -4.83 2.30 -10.49
CA GLY A 17 -3.96 1.23 -10.99
C GLY A 17 -2.71 1.71 -11.72
N ILE A 18 -2.25 2.94 -11.45
CA ILE A 18 -0.95 3.48 -11.89
C ILE A 18 -0.28 4.12 -10.68
N ALA A 19 0.88 3.60 -10.28
CA ALA A 19 1.67 4.12 -9.17
C ALA A 19 2.58 5.28 -9.63
N ASP A 20 1.96 6.39 -10.02
CA ASP A 20 2.63 7.64 -10.40
C ASP A 20 1.94 8.82 -9.70
N ARG A 21 2.68 9.49 -8.81
CA ARG A 21 2.14 10.54 -7.96
C ARG A 21 1.76 11.79 -8.75
N GLU A 22 2.52 12.11 -9.79
CA GLU A 22 2.28 13.28 -10.62
C GLU A 22 1.03 13.09 -11.48
N LEU A 23 0.87 11.91 -12.11
CA LEU A 23 -0.31 11.58 -12.90
C LEU A 23 -1.58 11.52 -12.04
N ALA A 24 -1.52 10.92 -10.84
CA ALA A 24 -2.64 10.91 -9.92
C ALA A 24 -3.00 12.33 -9.43
N ALA A 25 -2.01 13.17 -9.13
CA ALA A 25 -2.25 14.57 -8.77
C ALA A 25 -2.84 15.38 -9.93
N LEU A 26 -2.43 15.10 -11.18
CA LEU A 26 -2.98 15.73 -12.38
C LEU A 26 -4.44 15.31 -12.58
N ALA A 27 -4.76 14.02 -12.45
CA ALA A 27 -6.12 13.51 -12.54
C ALA A 27 -7.03 14.16 -11.50
N LEU A 28 -6.56 14.28 -10.24
CA LEU A 28 -7.27 15.00 -9.18
C LEU A 28 -7.52 16.47 -9.53
N LYS A 29 -6.50 17.16 -10.07
CA LYS A 29 -6.63 18.55 -10.49
C LYS A 29 -7.66 18.70 -11.60
N GLN A 30 -7.65 17.80 -12.60
CA GLN A 30 -8.60 17.81 -13.72
C GLN A 30 -10.04 17.51 -13.25
N ALA A 31 -10.18 16.58 -12.31
CA ALA A 31 -11.46 16.22 -11.69
C ALA A 31 -11.95 17.24 -10.65
N SER A 32 -11.29 18.41 -10.51
CA SER A 32 -11.63 19.43 -9.49
C SER A 32 -11.66 18.88 -8.06
N GLY A 33 -10.84 17.87 -7.76
CA GLY A 33 -10.77 17.19 -6.47
C GLY A 33 -11.76 16.04 -6.27
N ASP A 34 -12.56 15.67 -7.27
CA ASP A 34 -13.40 14.47 -7.22
C ASP A 34 -12.54 13.21 -7.39
N ASN A 35 -12.45 12.40 -6.33
CA ASN A 35 -11.65 11.17 -6.34
C ASN A 35 -12.19 10.13 -7.33
N VAL A 36 -13.51 9.97 -7.46
CA VAL A 36 -14.11 8.93 -8.30
C VAL A 36 -13.81 9.23 -9.77
N GLU A 37 -13.98 10.49 -10.16
CA GLU A 37 -13.64 10.95 -11.52
C GLU A 37 -12.12 10.88 -11.76
N ALA A 38 -11.29 11.27 -10.79
CA ALA A 38 -9.83 11.16 -10.92
C ALA A 38 -9.35 9.70 -11.10
N ILE A 39 -9.93 8.77 -10.35
CA ILE A 39 -9.68 7.33 -10.50
C ILE A 39 -10.09 6.85 -11.88
N PHE A 40 -11.27 7.26 -12.37
CA PHE A 40 -11.73 6.92 -13.71
C PHE A 40 -10.78 7.45 -14.80
N LEU A 41 -10.38 8.72 -14.73
CA LEU A 41 -9.42 9.32 -15.65
C LEU A 41 -8.09 8.55 -15.68
N LEU A 42 -7.55 8.17 -14.52
CA LEU A 42 -6.29 7.44 -14.45
C LEU A 42 -6.42 6.01 -15.00
N ARG A 43 -7.56 5.33 -14.75
CA ARG A 43 -7.85 4.01 -15.34
C ARG A 43 -8.03 4.07 -16.86
N ALA A 44 -8.66 5.13 -17.37
CA ALA A 44 -8.81 5.36 -18.79
C ALA A 44 -7.44 5.62 -19.42
N TYR A 45 -6.59 6.44 -18.79
CA TYR A 45 -5.23 6.67 -19.27
C TYR A 45 -4.41 5.38 -19.36
N ARG A 46 -4.54 4.46 -18.40
CA ARG A 46 -3.87 3.16 -18.40
C ARG A 46 -4.11 2.36 -19.68
N THR A 47 -5.28 2.44 -20.31
CA THR A 47 -5.57 1.68 -21.54
C THR A 47 -4.80 2.19 -22.75
N THR A 48 -4.27 3.41 -22.69
CA THR A 48 -3.45 4.02 -23.75
C THR A 48 -1.97 3.64 -23.66
N LEU A 49 -1.53 3.09 -22.52
CA LEU A 49 -0.13 2.77 -22.26
C LEU A 49 0.23 1.35 -22.70
N ALA A 50 1.41 1.22 -23.31
CA ALA A 50 2.00 -0.08 -23.59
C ALA A 50 2.53 -0.73 -22.30
N LYS A 51 2.32 -2.03 -22.15
CA LYS A 51 2.94 -2.82 -21.07
C LYS A 51 4.37 -3.19 -21.49
N LEU A 52 5.34 -2.43 -20.99
CA LEU A 52 6.76 -2.58 -21.36
C LEU A 52 7.45 -3.75 -20.67
N ALA A 53 7.10 -4.02 -19.40
CA ALA A 53 7.74 -5.08 -18.61
C ALA A 53 6.79 -5.61 -17.53
N VAL A 54 7.21 -6.69 -16.87
CA VAL A 54 6.66 -7.19 -15.61
C VAL A 54 7.78 -7.18 -14.60
N SER A 55 7.54 -6.66 -13.41
CA SER A 55 8.56 -6.67 -12.35
C SER A 55 8.80 -8.09 -11.85
N GLU A 56 9.98 -8.31 -11.30
CA GLU A 56 10.18 -9.39 -10.37
C GLU A 56 9.23 -9.23 -9.16
N PRO A 57 8.87 -10.33 -8.47
CA PRO A 57 8.05 -10.24 -7.27
C PRO A 57 8.68 -9.32 -6.22
N LEU A 58 7.88 -8.39 -5.69
CA LEU A 58 8.36 -7.40 -4.72
C LEU A 58 8.81 -8.08 -3.41
N ASP A 59 10.03 -7.78 -2.98
CA ASP A 59 10.54 -8.21 -1.68
C ASP A 59 10.32 -7.15 -0.60
N THR A 60 9.20 -7.26 0.12
CA THR A 60 8.88 -6.34 1.21
C THR A 60 9.74 -6.58 2.47
N THR A 61 10.63 -7.57 2.50
CA THR A 61 11.54 -7.79 3.63
C THR A 61 12.71 -6.82 3.62
N GLY A 62 13.16 -6.40 2.43
CA GLY A 62 14.14 -5.33 2.22
C GLY A 62 13.57 -3.91 2.27
N MET A 63 12.29 -3.74 2.64
CA MET A 63 11.63 -2.44 2.64
C MET A 63 12.35 -1.42 3.55
N ARG A 64 12.66 -0.25 3.00
CA ARG A 64 13.15 0.91 3.76
C ARG A 64 11.98 1.57 4.48
N LEU A 65 11.81 1.20 5.75
CA LEU A 65 10.65 1.54 6.57
C LEU A 65 10.56 3.05 6.91
N GLU A 66 9.40 3.63 6.65
CA GLU A 66 8.92 4.92 7.17
C GLU A 66 8.00 4.72 8.40
N ARG A 67 7.26 3.60 8.43
CA ARG A 67 6.36 3.21 9.51
C ARG A 67 6.33 1.69 9.66
N ARG A 68 6.19 1.21 10.90
CA ARG A 68 6.01 -0.20 11.24
C ARG A 68 5.35 -0.36 12.60
N ILE A 69 4.16 -0.93 12.65
CA ILE A 69 3.44 -1.18 13.89
C ILE A 69 2.86 -2.60 13.97
N SER A 70 2.67 -3.12 15.19
CA SER A 70 1.92 -4.35 15.47
C SER A 70 0.97 -4.12 16.63
N ALA A 71 -0.27 -4.60 16.53
CA ALA A 71 -1.26 -4.53 17.62
C ALA A 71 -1.25 -5.78 18.51
N VAL A 72 -0.54 -6.84 18.11
CA VAL A 72 -0.55 -8.13 18.81
C VAL A 72 0.43 -8.15 19.98
N TYR A 73 1.54 -7.43 19.87
CA TYR A 73 2.57 -7.37 20.89
C TYR A 73 2.90 -5.93 21.23
N LYS A 74 3.20 -5.69 22.52
CA LYS A 74 3.67 -4.38 23.00
C LYS A 74 4.95 -3.95 22.27
N ASP A 75 5.94 -4.84 22.27
CA ASP A 75 7.24 -4.65 21.63
C ASP A 75 7.50 -5.76 20.63
N ILE A 76 8.10 -5.40 19.48
CA ILE A 76 8.49 -6.32 18.41
C ILE A 76 9.98 -6.12 18.12
N PRO A 77 10.73 -7.15 17.66
CA PRO A 77 12.10 -6.99 17.19
C PRO A 77 12.17 -5.88 16.13
N GLY A 78 13.09 -4.92 16.31
CA GLY A 78 13.17 -3.69 15.49
C GLY A 78 12.29 -2.53 15.97
N GLY A 79 11.49 -2.73 17.02
CA GLY A 79 10.66 -1.71 17.63
C GLY A 79 9.37 -1.38 16.88
N GLN A 80 8.51 -0.63 17.55
CA GLN A 80 7.32 0.00 16.98
C GLN A 80 7.73 1.37 16.40
N LEU A 81 7.68 1.53 15.09
CA LEU A 81 7.96 2.77 14.37
C LEU A 81 6.64 3.42 13.96
N LEU A 82 6.23 4.49 14.65
CA LEU A 82 4.96 5.16 14.35
C LEU A 82 5.01 5.92 13.01
N GLY A 83 6.16 6.47 12.62
CA GLY A 83 6.27 7.26 11.40
C GLY A 83 5.31 8.46 11.36
N PRO A 84 5.15 9.11 10.19
CA PRO A 84 4.16 10.18 10.01
C PRO A 84 2.74 9.63 10.12
N ASN A 85 1.94 10.13 11.07
CA ASN A 85 0.57 9.66 11.26
C ASN A 85 -0.37 10.72 11.82
N LEU A 86 -1.59 10.78 11.27
CA LEU A 86 -2.60 11.76 11.70
C LEU A 86 -3.23 11.44 13.07
N ARG A 87 -3.14 10.18 13.52
CA ARG A 87 -3.87 9.66 14.69
C ARG A 87 -3.42 10.22 16.05
N LEU A 88 -2.21 10.76 16.14
CA LEU A 88 -1.66 11.27 17.40
C LEU A 88 -1.94 12.76 17.62
N HIS A 89 -2.58 13.42 16.66
CA HIS A 89 -3.02 14.79 16.85
C HIS A 89 -4.37 14.79 17.59
N PRO A 90 -4.48 15.45 18.77
CA PRO A 90 -5.77 15.78 19.34
C PRO A 90 -6.57 16.50 18.26
N SER A 91 -7.83 16.12 18.10
CA SER A 91 -8.69 16.56 17.01
C SER A 91 -9.52 17.79 17.42
N PRO A 92 -8.96 19.01 17.51
CA PRO A 92 -9.70 20.19 17.13
C PRO A 92 -9.23 20.65 15.76
N ALA A 93 -10.20 20.98 14.91
CA ALA A 93 -9.94 21.61 13.63
C ALA A 93 -9.08 22.87 13.85
N ARG A 94 -7.83 22.84 13.37
CA ARG A 94 -6.93 23.98 13.44
C ARG A 94 -7.14 24.86 12.21
N PHE A 95 -8.13 25.74 12.28
CA PHE A 95 -8.28 26.82 11.31
C PHE A 95 -7.24 27.90 11.61
N TYR A 96 -6.07 27.80 10.97
CA TYR A 96 -5.14 28.92 10.94
C TYR A 96 -5.56 29.90 9.83
N PRO A 97 -5.61 31.21 10.10
CA PRO A 97 -5.83 32.20 9.04
C PRO A 97 -4.73 32.07 7.99
N ALA A 98 -5.13 32.18 6.72
CA ALA A 98 -4.24 32.08 5.57
C ALA A 98 -3.04 33.02 5.76
N GLY A 99 -1.82 32.46 5.75
CA GLY A 99 -0.58 33.24 5.85
C GLY A 99 0.36 32.87 7.02
N LYS A 100 -0.11 32.14 8.04
CA LYS A 100 0.79 31.62 9.10
C LYS A 100 1.21 30.18 8.80
N ARG A 101 2.20 30.01 7.92
CA ARG A 101 2.96 28.77 7.82
C ARG A 101 3.89 28.66 9.03
N ARG A 102 3.54 27.82 10.01
CA ARG A 102 4.58 27.20 10.84
C ARG A 102 5.01 25.94 10.12
N SER A 103 6.14 25.97 9.43
CA SER A 103 6.93 24.76 9.30
C SER A 103 7.32 24.38 10.72
N ALA A 104 6.71 23.33 11.26
CA ALA A 104 7.36 22.66 12.38
C ALA A 104 8.68 22.17 11.80
N ASP A 105 9.82 22.63 12.35
CA ASP A 105 11.09 21.97 12.09
C ASP A 105 10.89 20.51 12.49
N ALA A 106 10.79 19.66 11.47
CA ALA A 106 10.80 18.23 11.68
C ALA A 106 12.18 17.94 12.23
N ASP A 107 12.26 17.57 13.51
CA ASP A 107 13.47 17.03 14.09
C ASP A 107 13.77 15.74 13.31
N HIS A 108 14.56 15.86 12.25
CA HIS A 108 15.01 14.76 11.39
C HIS A 108 16.03 13.93 12.15
N ARG A 109 15.67 13.44 13.33
CA ARG A 109 16.30 12.27 13.91
C ARG A 109 15.95 11.11 13.00
N ARG A 110 16.77 10.94 11.96
CA ARG A 110 16.91 9.69 11.21
C ARG A 110 17.25 8.64 12.26
N GLN A 111 16.24 8.04 12.87
CA GLN A 111 16.40 6.80 13.58
C GLN A 111 16.85 5.84 12.50
N ARG A 112 18.17 5.59 12.45
CA ARG A 112 18.73 4.50 11.66
C ARG A 112 18.02 3.27 12.19
N THR A 113 17.02 2.81 11.45
CA THR A 113 16.43 1.50 11.64
C THR A 113 17.59 0.54 11.46
N THR A 114 18.14 0.05 12.58
CA THR A 114 19.00 -1.12 12.58
C THR A 114 18.27 -2.15 11.73
N ALA A 115 18.93 -2.63 10.69
CA ALA A 115 18.40 -3.62 9.77
C ALA A 115 17.95 -4.85 10.57
N VAL A 116 16.68 -4.84 11.01
CA VAL A 116 16.01 -6.02 11.48
C VAL A 116 15.14 -6.45 10.32
N ALA A 117 15.85 -7.05 9.35
CA ALA A 117 15.32 -7.75 8.18
C ALA A 117 14.48 -9.00 8.55
N ALA A 118 14.22 -9.23 9.84
CA ALA A 118 13.40 -10.34 10.25
C ALA A 118 11.93 -9.94 10.09
N ARG A 119 11.23 -10.63 9.16
CA ARG A 119 9.78 -10.83 9.24
C ARG A 119 9.39 -10.95 10.71
N PHE A 120 8.42 -10.18 11.17
CA PHE A 120 7.77 -10.54 12.42
C PHE A 120 6.96 -11.81 12.16
N GLN A 121 7.64 -12.95 12.22
CA GLN A 121 6.99 -14.20 12.54
C GLN A 121 6.77 -14.11 14.05
N PRO A 122 5.52 -14.06 14.53
CA PRO A 122 5.30 -14.10 15.97
C PRO A 122 6.10 -15.26 16.54
N ALA A 123 6.86 -15.02 17.61
CA ALA A 123 7.54 -16.05 18.36
C ALA A 123 6.46 -16.98 18.93
N GLY A 124 6.11 -17.96 18.11
CA GLY A 124 4.95 -18.82 18.17
C GLY A 124 5.15 -19.96 17.17
N ALA A 125 6.38 -20.44 17.08
CA ALA A 125 6.76 -21.77 16.61
C ALA A 125 6.24 -22.87 17.58
N SER A 126 4.99 -22.70 18.01
CA SER A 126 4.16 -23.63 18.78
C SER A 126 2.78 -23.65 18.13
N GLY A 127 2.71 -23.91 16.82
CA GLY A 127 1.51 -24.40 16.14
C GLY A 127 0.31 -23.46 15.94
N ALA A 128 0.39 -22.16 16.22
CA ALA A 128 -0.80 -21.27 16.22
C ALA A 128 -0.68 -20.07 15.25
N GLY A 129 -0.36 -20.33 13.99
CA GLY A 129 -0.45 -19.34 12.91
C GLY A 129 -0.23 -20.00 11.56
N GLU A 130 -1.08 -19.71 10.57
CA GLU A 130 -0.89 -20.23 9.21
C GLU A 130 0.51 -19.86 8.71
N VAL A 131 1.29 -20.89 8.40
CA VAL A 131 2.50 -20.74 7.57
C VAL A 131 2.04 -20.02 6.31
N LEU A 132 2.64 -18.86 6.00
CA LEU A 132 2.45 -18.18 4.71
C LEU A 132 2.46 -19.26 3.64
N LYS A 133 1.33 -19.45 2.93
CA LYS A 133 1.22 -20.49 1.90
C LYS A 133 2.46 -20.38 1.02
N ARG A 134 3.26 -21.45 0.99
CA ARG A 134 4.48 -21.49 0.18
C ARG A 134 4.10 -21.16 -1.24
N ASP A 135 4.95 -20.40 -1.90
CA ASP A 135 4.80 -20.12 -3.31
C ASP A 135 4.81 -21.46 -4.06
N SER A 136 3.72 -21.74 -4.77
CA SER A 136 3.58 -22.94 -5.60
C SER A 136 4.11 -22.71 -7.02
N GLY A 137 4.62 -21.51 -7.34
CA GLY A 137 4.98 -21.11 -8.69
C GLY A 137 3.77 -21.00 -9.63
N ALA A 138 2.55 -20.91 -9.08
CA ALA A 138 1.35 -20.80 -9.90
C ALA A 138 1.31 -19.40 -10.53
N GLN A 139 1.13 -19.36 -11.85
CA GLN A 139 1.00 -18.10 -12.58
C GLN A 139 -0.24 -17.33 -12.05
N PRO A 140 -0.10 -16.05 -11.66
CA PRO A 140 -1.23 -15.27 -11.17
C PRO A 140 -2.19 -14.94 -12.31
N ASP A 141 -3.49 -15.13 -12.07
CA ASP A 141 -4.56 -14.61 -12.93
C ASP A 141 -4.47 -13.07 -13.09
N ASP A 142 -4.86 -12.55 -14.25
CA ASP A 142 -4.88 -11.11 -14.55
C ASP A 142 -6.25 -10.65 -15.07
N ILE A 143 -7.05 -10.07 -14.17
CA ILE A 143 -8.39 -9.56 -14.46
C ILE A 143 -8.42 -8.37 -15.43
N THR A 144 -7.26 -7.78 -15.75
CA THR A 144 -7.15 -6.73 -16.76
C THR A 144 -7.04 -7.28 -18.18
N ARG A 145 -6.84 -8.59 -18.32
CA ARG A 145 -6.78 -9.32 -19.60
C ARG A 145 -7.95 -10.27 -19.78
N THR A 146 -8.31 -10.99 -18.72
CA THR A 146 -9.38 -11.99 -18.73
C THR A 146 -10.51 -11.56 -17.80
N PRO A 147 -11.75 -11.42 -18.27
CA PRO A 147 -12.89 -11.09 -17.42
C PRO A 147 -13.04 -12.10 -16.26
N PRO A 148 -13.40 -11.64 -15.04
CA PRO A 148 -13.54 -12.53 -13.90
C PRO A 148 -14.74 -13.46 -14.06
N VAL A 149 -14.52 -14.76 -13.83
CA VAL A 149 -15.57 -15.79 -13.75
C VAL A 149 -15.45 -16.47 -12.38
N TYR A 150 -16.57 -16.59 -11.68
CA TYR A 150 -16.59 -17.10 -10.30
C TYR A 150 -16.79 -18.63 -10.25
N PRO A 151 -16.14 -19.34 -9.32
CA PRO A 151 -15.22 -18.82 -8.29
C PRO A 151 -13.83 -18.42 -8.84
N CYS A 152 -13.30 -17.27 -8.39
CA CYS A 152 -11.97 -16.79 -8.80
C CYS A 152 -10.86 -17.29 -7.87
N SER A 153 -9.62 -17.37 -8.37
CA SER A 153 -8.43 -17.68 -7.56
C SER A 153 -8.11 -16.59 -6.53
N ARG A 154 -7.20 -16.88 -5.58
CA ARG A 154 -6.76 -15.87 -4.60
C ARG A 154 -6.03 -14.70 -5.26
N SER A 155 -5.21 -14.93 -6.28
CA SER A 155 -4.49 -13.83 -6.97
C SER A 155 -5.47 -12.89 -7.66
N SER A 156 -6.49 -13.44 -8.34
CA SER A 156 -7.56 -12.66 -8.95
C SER A 156 -8.34 -11.85 -7.91
N ARG A 157 -8.71 -12.44 -6.77
CA ARG A 157 -9.42 -11.71 -5.70
C ARG A 157 -8.57 -10.60 -5.09
N LEU A 158 -7.28 -10.82 -4.84
CA LEU A 158 -6.39 -9.80 -4.31
C LEU A 158 -6.18 -8.64 -5.30
N GLN A 159 -6.01 -8.96 -6.59
CA GLN A 159 -5.93 -7.96 -7.65
C GLN A 159 -7.22 -7.12 -7.73
N GLN A 160 -8.39 -7.75 -7.58
CA GLN A 160 -9.68 -7.05 -7.54
C GLN A 160 -9.83 -6.17 -6.30
N LEU A 161 -9.47 -6.66 -5.12
CA LEU A 161 -9.56 -5.92 -3.86
C LEU A 161 -8.69 -4.65 -3.87
N MET A 162 -7.46 -4.73 -4.39
CA MET A 162 -6.57 -3.57 -4.50
C MET A 162 -7.15 -2.47 -5.43
N ARG A 163 -8.01 -2.85 -6.37
CA ARG A 163 -8.65 -1.94 -7.36
C ARG A 163 -10.08 -1.53 -6.97
N GLY A 164 -10.56 -1.97 -5.81
CA GLY A 164 -11.93 -1.75 -5.34
C GLY A 164 -12.07 -0.44 -4.57
N ASP A 165 -13.30 0.05 -4.47
CA ASP A 165 -13.59 1.29 -3.72
C ASP A 165 -13.29 1.11 -2.22
N GLU A 166 -12.46 2.02 -1.69
CA GLU A 166 -12.06 2.02 -0.28
C GLU A 166 -13.27 2.03 0.67
N GLY A 167 -14.27 2.87 0.40
CA GLY A 167 -15.44 3.04 1.28
C GLY A 167 -16.30 1.78 1.34
N TYR A 168 -16.55 1.16 0.20
CA TYR A 168 -17.29 -0.09 0.08
C TYR A 168 -16.59 -1.25 0.79
N LEU A 169 -15.28 -1.43 0.54
CA LEU A 169 -14.50 -2.49 1.18
C LEU A 169 -14.38 -2.27 2.70
N LEU A 170 -14.25 -1.02 3.13
CA LEU A 170 -14.25 -0.67 4.55
C LEU A 170 -15.58 -1.02 5.22
N ALA A 171 -16.71 -0.72 4.57
CA ALA A 171 -18.03 -1.08 5.08
C ALA A 171 -18.23 -2.60 5.19
N LEU A 172 -17.78 -3.37 4.19
CA LEU A 172 -17.79 -4.83 4.24
C LEU A 172 -16.92 -5.35 5.38
N ALA A 173 -15.67 -4.89 5.50
CA ALA A 173 -14.77 -5.28 6.57
C ALA A 173 -15.37 -4.95 7.95
N TYR A 174 -15.94 -3.76 8.11
CA TYR A 174 -16.60 -3.34 9.34
C TYR A 174 -17.80 -4.23 9.70
N SER A 175 -18.61 -4.66 8.73
CA SER A 175 -19.71 -5.59 8.96
C SER A 175 -19.24 -6.91 9.58
N THR A 176 -18.08 -7.42 9.16
CA THR A 176 -17.49 -8.66 9.70
C THR A 176 -17.06 -8.52 11.15
N GLN A 177 -16.55 -7.35 11.53
CA GLN A 177 -16.23 -7.01 12.91
C GLN A 177 -17.50 -6.94 13.78
N ARG A 178 -18.62 -6.53 13.18
CA ARG A 178 -19.93 -6.42 13.85
C ARG A 178 -20.73 -7.72 13.93
N GLY A 179 -20.28 -8.81 13.30
CA GLY A 179 -20.95 -10.11 13.44
C GLY A 179 -21.15 -10.88 12.14
N TYR A 180 -21.16 -10.20 10.99
CA TYR A 180 -21.52 -10.79 9.70
C TYR A 180 -20.31 -11.48 9.07
N GLY A 181 -20.14 -12.78 9.31
CA GLY A 181 -18.96 -13.53 8.83
C GLY A 181 -17.70 -13.24 9.66
N ARG A 182 -17.84 -13.26 11.00
CA ARG A 182 -16.76 -13.01 11.96
C ARG A 182 -15.52 -13.87 11.69
N ASN A 183 -14.36 -13.22 11.77
CA ASN A 183 -13.04 -13.85 11.59
C ASN A 183 -12.00 -13.43 12.64
N HIS A 184 -12.41 -12.70 13.69
CA HIS A 184 -11.56 -12.27 14.81
C HIS A 184 -10.22 -11.61 14.39
N PRO A 185 -10.26 -10.47 13.68
CA PRO A 185 -9.08 -9.90 13.06
C PRO A 185 -8.18 -9.18 14.07
N PHE A 186 -6.87 -9.34 13.91
CA PHE A 186 -5.84 -8.55 14.59
C PHE A 186 -4.88 -7.97 13.57
N ALA A 187 -4.42 -6.74 13.77
CA ALA A 187 -3.37 -6.14 12.95
C ALA A 187 -2.01 -6.75 13.35
N GLY A 188 -1.64 -7.86 12.70
CA GLY A 188 -0.39 -8.57 12.93
C GLY A 188 0.82 -7.67 12.73
N GLU A 189 0.88 -6.98 11.58
CA GLU A 189 1.91 -6.00 11.29
C GLU A 189 1.44 -5.06 10.17
N ILE A 190 1.61 -3.75 10.34
CA ILE A 190 1.43 -2.76 9.27
C ILE A 190 2.76 -2.06 9.07
N ARG A 191 3.29 -2.06 7.84
CA ARG A 191 4.54 -1.39 7.47
C ARG A 191 4.33 -0.52 6.24
N SER A 192 4.98 0.63 6.24
CA SER A 192 5.01 1.58 5.12
C SER A 192 6.46 1.89 4.82
N GLY A 193 6.82 1.93 3.54
CA GLY A 193 8.20 2.24 3.17
C GLY A 193 8.49 2.00 1.70
N TYR A 194 9.75 2.26 1.33
CA TYR A 194 10.21 2.14 -0.04
C TYR A 194 10.68 0.72 -0.34
N ILE A 195 10.29 0.18 -1.48
CA ILE A 195 10.69 -1.13 -2.00
C ILE A 195 11.30 -0.95 -3.38
N ASP A 196 12.44 -1.59 -3.63
CA ASP A 196 13.05 -1.63 -4.96
C ASP A 196 12.19 -2.44 -5.95
N VAL A 197 12.07 -1.92 -7.17
CA VAL A 197 11.39 -2.57 -8.28
C VAL A 197 12.44 -2.96 -9.32
N SER A 198 12.52 -4.25 -9.63
CA SER A 198 13.43 -4.77 -10.65
C SER A 198 12.66 -5.44 -11.78
N ILE A 199 13.22 -5.39 -12.99
CA ILE A 199 12.73 -6.11 -14.16
C ILE A 199 13.88 -6.93 -14.75
N VAL A 200 13.56 -7.94 -15.56
CA VAL A 200 14.55 -8.68 -16.36
C VAL A 200 14.28 -8.39 -17.84
N PRO A 201 14.95 -7.40 -18.44
CA PRO A 201 14.81 -7.11 -19.87
C PRO A 201 15.34 -8.26 -20.71
N GLU A 202 14.65 -8.60 -21.80
CA GLU A 202 15.07 -9.67 -22.72
C GLU A 202 16.44 -9.38 -23.34
N GLU A 203 16.75 -8.10 -23.56
CA GLU A 203 18.00 -7.63 -24.17
C GLU A 203 19.23 -7.83 -23.28
N LEU A 204 19.04 -7.90 -21.95
CA LEU A 204 20.13 -8.00 -20.97
C LEU A 204 20.22 -9.39 -20.34
N GLY A 205 19.08 -10.06 -20.10
CA GLY A 205 19.03 -11.39 -19.48
C GLY A 205 19.38 -11.42 -17.99
N PHE A 206 19.48 -10.27 -17.32
CA PHE A 206 19.69 -10.15 -15.87
C PHE A 206 18.81 -9.06 -15.27
N ALA A 207 18.61 -9.12 -13.95
CA ALA A 207 17.76 -8.19 -13.22
C ALA A 207 18.37 -6.77 -13.17
N VAL A 208 17.55 -5.77 -13.48
CA VAL A 208 17.89 -4.35 -13.43
C VAL A 208 16.89 -3.64 -12.52
N ASN A 209 17.40 -2.92 -11.51
CA ASN A 209 16.59 -2.06 -10.66
C ASN A 209 16.16 -0.81 -11.46
N VAL A 210 14.85 -0.58 -11.55
CA VAL A 210 14.24 0.53 -12.30
C VAL A 210 13.74 1.67 -11.40
N GLY A 211 13.83 1.51 -10.09
CA GLY A 211 13.43 2.53 -9.12
C GLY A 211 12.85 1.93 -7.84
N GLU A 212 12.21 2.79 -7.05
CA GLU A 212 11.56 2.41 -5.79
C GLU A 212 10.08 2.80 -5.79
N LEU A 213 9.26 2.01 -5.09
CA LEU A 213 7.85 2.27 -4.84
C LEU A 213 7.63 2.47 -3.34
N LEU A 214 6.97 3.56 -2.96
CA LEU A 214 6.42 3.70 -1.60
C LEU A 214 5.15 2.86 -1.50
N ASP A 215 5.16 1.84 -0.63
CA ASP A 215 4.07 0.88 -0.48
C ASP A 215 3.69 0.69 1.00
N ASP A 216 2.42 0.33 1.20
CA ASP A 216 1.82 0.03 2.50
C ASP A 216 1.41 -1.45 2.55
N ARG A 217 2.11 -2.24 3.36
CA ARG A 217 1.77 -3.64 3.62
C ARG A 217 1.04 -3.78 4.96
N VAL A 218 -0.19 -4.28 4.91
CA VAL A 218 -1.10 -4.53 6.05
C VAL A 218 -1.21 -6.02 6.38
#